data_AF-A0A937XHW9-F1
#
_entry.id   AF-A0A937XHW9-F1
#
_cell.length_a   1.000
_cell.length_b   1.000
_cell.length_c   1.000
_cell.angle_alpha   90.00
_cell.angle_beta   90.00
_cell.angle_gamma   90.00
#
_symmetry.space_group_name_H-M   'P 1'
#
loop_
_entity.id
_entity.type
_entity.pdbx_description
1 polymer ?
#
loop_
_entity_poly.entity_id
_entity_poly.type
_entity_poly.pdbx_seq_one_letter_code
_entity_poly.pdbx_strand_id
1 'polypeptide(L)' 'MLNTEPQPPTFSGLHSPAQRALEKMGIPGMDFANLTGQLGVTPKTTIYAQGTLKLHHFTPVCEEVYRVPVLIVTSLVN' A
#
# COMPACT_ATOMS: atom_id res chain seq x y z
N MET A 1 -34.62 20.58 -1.68
CA MET A 1 -33.98 19.69 -2.67
C MET A 1 -32.63 19.30 -2.08
N LEU A 2 -32.52 18.11 -1.47
CA LEU A 2 -31.29 17.63 -0.81
C LEU A 2 -30.54 16.77 -1.83
N ASN A 3 -29.33 17.16 -2.24
CA ASN A 3 -28.53 16.40 -3.19
C ASN A 3 -27.97 15.15 -2.49
N THR A 4 -28.35 13.98 -2.98
CA THR A 4 -27.79 12.68 -2.59
C THR A 4 -26.62 12.38 -3.54
N GLU A 5 -25.39 12.71 -3.15
CA GLU A 5 -24.22 12.18 -3.86
C GLU A 5 -24.05 10.68 -3.55
N PRO A 6 -23.75 9.83 -4.54
CA PRO A 6 -23.56 8.41 -4.31
C PRO A 6 -22.25 8.17 -3.55
N GLN A 7 -22.37 7.65 -2.32
CA GLN A 7 -21.23 7.23 -1.51
C GLN A 7 -20.49 6.07 -2.22
N PRO A 8 -19.15 6.14 -2.40
CA PRO A 8 -18.41 5.09 -3.10
C PRO A 8 -18.51 3.75 -2.37
N PRO A 9 -18.49 2.62 -3.10
CA PRO A 9 -18.64 1.30 -2.50
C PRO A 9 -17.47 1.02 -1.55
N THR A 10 -17.79 0.87 -0.27
CA THR A 10 -16.85 0.39 0.73
C THR A 10 -16.50 -1.06 0.37
N PHE A 11 -15.24 -1.33 0.02
CA PHE A 11 -14.73 -2.68 -0.20
C PHE A 11 -14.65 -3.44 1.14
N SER A 12 -15.80 -3.87 1.64
CA SER A 12 -15.90 -4.71 2.83
C SER A 12 -15.75 -6.17 2.42
N GLY A 13 -14.59 -6.75 2.73
CA GLY A 13 -14.50 -8.20 2.91
C GLY A 13 -13.42 -8.94 2.13
N LEU A 14 -12.15 -8.55 2.27
CA LEU A 14 -11.04 -9.49 2.09
C LEU A 14 -10.02 -9.27 3.22
N HIS A 15 -10.26 -9.89 4.38
CA HIS A 15 -9.23 -9.96 5.43
C HIS A 15 -8.06 -10.79 4.89
N SER A 16 -7.00 -10.10 4.50
CA SER A 16 -5.81 -10.72 3.91
C SER A 16 -5.13 -11.65 4.94
N PRO A 17 -4.43 -12.71 4.50
CA PRO A 17 -3.58 -13.51 5.38
C PRO A 17 -2.56 -12.67 6.17
N ALA A 18 -2.10 -11.56 5.58
CA ALA A 18 -1.22 -10.59 6.23
C ALA A 18 -1.91 -9.91 7.42
N GLN A 19 -3.18 -9.50 7.30
CA GLN A 19 -3.93 -8.88 8.39
C GLN A 19 -4.07 -9.84 9.60
N ARG A 20 -4.42 -11.11 9.34
CA ARG A 20 -4.50 -12.13 10.41
C ARG A 20 -3.15 -12.41 11.08
N ALA A 21 -2.05 -12.33 10.35
CA ALA A 21 -0.72 -12.51 10.92
C ALA A 21 -0.32 -11.33 11.83
N LEU A 22 -0.69 -10.11 11.45
CA LEU A 22 -0.43 -8.89 12.22
C LEU A 22 -1.27 -8.82 13.51
N GLU A 23 -2.56 -9.20 13.44
CA GLU A 23 -3.42 -9.28 14.62
C GLU A 23 -2.88 -10.27 15.67
N LYS A 24 -2.34 -11.42 15.22
CA LYS A 24 -1.67 -12.38 16.10
C LYS A 24 -0.40 -11.84 16.76
N MET A 25 0.24 -10.84 16.16
CA MET A 25 1.41 -10.15 16.70
C MET A 25 1.03 -9.01 17.66
N GLY A 26 -0.25 -8.86 18.01
CA GLY A 26 -0.73 -7.82 18.93
C GLY A 26 -0.84 -6.43 18.28
N ILE A 27 -0.74 -6.36 16.95
CA ILE A 27 -0.94 -5.12 16.20
C ILE A 27 -2.45 -5.04 15.92
N PRO A 28 -3.20 -4.10 16.52
CA PRO A 28 -4.64 -3.99 16.31
C PRO A 28 -4.92 -3.89 14.82
N GLY A 29 -6.02 -4.49 14.36
CA GLY A 29 -6.53 -4.33 13.01
C GLY A 29 -6.86 -2.86 12.78
N MET A 30 -5.85 -2.07 12.44
CA MET A 30 -5.99 -0.65 12.18
C MET A 30 -6.84 -0.49 10.92
N ASP A 31 -7.69 0.52 10.94
CA ASP A 31 -8.47 0.92 9.79
C ASP A 31 -7.51 1.44 8.71
N PHE A 32 -6.98 0.52 7.90
CA PHE A 32 -5.94 0.82 6.90
C PHE A 32 -6.40 1.91 5.93
N ALA A 33 -7.71 2.05 5.71
CA ALA A 33 -8.28 3.10 4.87
C ALA A 33 -7.93 4.51 5.38
N ASN A 34 -7.81 4.70 6.70
CA ASN A 34 -7.44 5.98 7.32
C ASN A 34 -5.91 6.15 7.50
N LEU A 35 -5.13 5.07 7.37
CA LEU A 35 -3.67 5.09 7.43
C LEU A 35 -3.01 5.29 6.06
N THR A 36 -3.72 5.01 4.97
CA THR A 36 -3.21 5.23 3.64
C THR A 36 -3.18 6.73 3.35
N GLY A 37 -2.05 7.37 3.66
CA GLY A 37 -1.69 8.65 3.07
C GLY A 37 -1.66 8.56 1.53
N GLN A 38 -1.37 9.67 0.87
CA GLN A 38 -1.34 9.70 -0.60
C GLN A 38 -0.49 8.56 -1.17
N LEU A 39 -1.08 7.76 -2.05
CA LEU A 39 -0.40 6.60 -2.63
C LEU A 39 0.79 7.05 -3.47
N GLY A 40 1.91 6.33 -3.33
CA GLY A 40 3.09 6.56 -4.17
C GLY A 40 3.93 7.78 -3.81
N VAL A 41 3.68 8.47 -2.68
CA VAL A 41 4.43 9.66 -2.27
C VAL A 41 5.67 9.37 -1.43
N THR A 42 5.88 8.11 -0.99
CA THR A 42 7.10 7.74 -0.27
C THR A 42 8.33 8.15 -1.07
N PRO A 43 9.26 8.93 -0.48
CA PRO A 43 10.46 9.39 -1.17
C PRO A 43 11.24 8.22 -1.76
N LYS A 44 11.44 8.26 -3.07
CA LYS A 44 12.14 7.22 -3.82
C LYS A 44 12.80 7.81 -5.05
N THR A 45 13.92 7.20 -5.43
CA THR A 45 14.63 7.51 -6.67
C THR A 45 14.54 6.32 -7.60
N THR A 46 14.22 6.57 -8.88
CA THR A 46 14.34 5.53 -9.91
C THR A 46 15.79 5.42 -10.34
N ILE A 47 16.41 4.26 -10.12
CA ILE A 47 17.82 4.02 -10.44
C ILE A 47 18.02 3.19 -11.71
N TYR A 48 16.97 2.51 -12.18
CA TYR A 48 16.94 1.83 -13.47
C TYR A 48 15.51 1.80 -14.03
N ALA A 49 15.39 1.92 -15.35
CA ALA A 49 14.11 1.83 -16.05
C ALA A 49 14.29 1.15 -17.41
N GLN A 50 13.40 0.20 -17.72
CA GLN A 50 13.34 -0.47 -19.01
C GLN A 50 11.87 -0.83 -19.33
N GLY A 51 11.25 -0.10 -20.26
CA GLY A 51 9.82 -0.25 -20.54
C GLY A 51 8.98 0.06 -19.30
N THR A 52 8.16 -0.89 -18.86
CA THR A 52 7.34 -0.78 -17.64
C THR A 52 8.10 -1.17 -16.36
N LEU A 53 9.28 -1.79 -16.47
CA LEU A 53 10.11 -2.15 -15.34
C LEU A 53 10.78 -0.90 -14.75
N LYS A 54 10.63 -0.70 -13.44
CA LYS A 54 11.32 0.35 -12.69
C LYS A 54 11.94 -0.23 -11.43
N LEU A 55 13.24 0.03 -11.23
CA LEU A 55 13.92 -0.24 -9.97
C LEU A 55 13.94 1.05 -9.15
N HIS A 56 13.27 1.03 -8.01
CA HIS A 56 13.20 2.15 -7.09
C HIS A 56 14.04 1.90 -5.84
N HIS A 57 14.89 2.87 -5.50
CA HIS A 57 15.53 2.94 -4.20
C HIS A 57 14.73 3.89 -3.32
N PHE A 58 14.13 3.35 -2.25
CA PHE A 58 13.36 4.12 -1.28
C PHE A 58 14.29 4.76 -0.25
N THR A 59 14.06 6.04 0.05
CA THR A 59 14.79 6.73 1.12
C THR A 59 14.18 6.34 2.47
N PRO A 60 14.98 5.86 3.44
CA PRO A 60 14.53 5.68 4.81
C PRO A 60 13.88 6.93 5.39
N VAL A 61 12.69 6.77 5.98
CA VAL A 61 11.99 7.84 6.72
C VAL A 61 11.90 7.54 8.22
N CYS A 62 12.50 6.43 8.65
CA CYS A 62 12.57 5.95 10.02
C CYS A 62 14.00 5.51 10.35
N GLU A 63 14.35 5.49 11.63
CA GLU A 63 15.71 5.19 12.09
C GLU A 63 16.06 3.70 11.92
N GLU A 64 15.11 2.82 12.16
CA GLU A 64 15.26 1.38 11.98
C GLU A 64 14.64 0.92 10.66
N VAL A 65 15.45 0.30 9.79
CA VAL A 65 15.02 -0.14 8.46
C VAL A 65 15.42 -1.58 8.24
N TYR A 66 14.45 -2.44 7.95
CA TYR A 66 14.72 -3.78 7.44
C TYR A 66 14.82 -3.74 5.91
N ARG A 67 15.99 -4.06 5.37
CA ARG A 67 16.30 -3.88 3.94
C ARG A 67 16.19 -5.21 3.19
N VAL A 68 15.01 -5.49 2.64
CA VAL A 68 14.77 -6.63 1.75
C VAL A 68 14.26 -6.12 0.40
N PRO A 69 14.84 -6.56 -0.73
CA PRO A 69 14.31 -6.20 -2.04
C PRO A 69 12.95 -6.87 -2.28
N VAL A 70 11.98 -6.09 -2.75
CA VAL A 70 10.64 -6.57 -3.09
C VAL A 70 10.41 -6.40 -4.60
N LEU A 71 9.99 -7.47 -5.27
CA LEU A 71 9.52 -7.42 -6.65
C LEU A 71 7.99 -7.35 -6.64
N ILE A 72 7.45 -6.25 -7.15
CA ILE A 72 6.00 -6.08 -7.32
C ILE A 72 5.68 -6.30 -8.80
N VAL A 73 4.94 -7.37 -9.08
CA VAL A 73 4.40 -7.65 -10.42
C VAL A 73 2.92 -7.30 -10.40
N THR A 74 2.52 -6.33 -11.22
CA THR A 74 1.11 -5.97 -11.41
C THR A 74 0.62 -6.50 -12.74
N SER A 75 -0.54 -7.17 -12.72
CA SER A 75 -1.27 -7.55 -13.92
C SER A 75 -2.38 -6.53 -14.15
N LEU A 76 -2.51 -6.05 -15.39
CA LEU A 76 -3.70 -5.33 -15.82
C LEU A 76 -4.74 -6.39 -16.19
N VAL A 77 -5.49 -6.87 -15.21
CA VAL A 77 -6.72 -7.63 -15.48
C VAL A 77 -7.88 -6.65 -15.52
N ASN A 78 -8.70 -6.74 -16.57
CA ASN A 78 -9.91 -5.95 -16.76
C ASN A 78 -11.12 -6.77 -16.31
#